data_AF-A0A968BV59-F1
#
_entry.id   AF-A0A968BV59-F1
#
_cell.length_a   1.000
_cell.length_b   1.000
_cell.length_c   1.000
_cell.angle_alpha   90.00
_cell.angle_beta   90.00
_cell.angle_gamma   90.00
#
_symmetry.space_group_name_H-M   'P 1'
#
loop_
_entity.id
_entity.type
_entity.pdbx_description
1 polymer ?
#
loop_
_entity_poly.entity_id
_entity_poly.type
_entity_poly.pdbx_seq_one_letter_code
_entity_poly.pdbx_strand_id
1 'polypeptide(L)'
;MIFLGAISERLRLPRLSAYASAKAGLEAFVEVLGKEERKRRVTLVRPTAVDTPLWDKVPFNLPAKALRPEDAAQRILAAHHE
;
A
#
# COMPACT_ATOMS: atom_id res chain seq x y z
N MET A 1 8.48 5.58 -10.31
CA MET A 1 7.06 5.70 -9.94
C MET A 1 6.79 4.74 -8.79
N ILE A 2 6.16 5.21 -7.72
CA ILE A 2 5.87 4.42 -6.53
C ILE A 2 4.35 4.39 -6.33
N PHE A 3 3.82 3.19 -6.10
CA PHE A 3 2.40 2.95 -5.82
C PHE A 3 2.24 2.30 -4.44
N LEU A 4 1.27 2.79 -3.67
CA LEU A 4 0.97 2.29 -2.33
C LEU A 4 -0.17 1.27 -2.38
N GLY A 5 0.20 -0.01 -2.42
CA GLY A 5 -0.68 -1.16 -2.27
C GLY A 5 -1.11 -1.38 -0.83
N ALA A 6 -1.61 -2.59 -0.56
CA ALA A 6 -1.93 -3.06 0.78
C ALA A 6 -1.71 -4.58 0.84
N ILE A 7 -1.61 -5.15 2.03
CA ILE A 7 -1.65 -6.61 2.19
C ILE A 7 -3.12 -7.04 2.05
N SER A 8 -3.57 -7.08 0.79
CA SER A 8 -4.99 -7.22 0.41
C SER A 8 -5.63 -8.50 0.96
N GLU A 9 -4.85 -9.58 1.13
CA GLU A 9 -5.31 -10.85 1.69
C GLU A 9 -5.81 -10.73 3.14
N ARG A 10 -5.21 -9.85 3.95
CA ARG A 10 -5.60 -9.65 5.36
C ARG A 10 -6.77 -8.69 5.54
N LEU A 11 -7.15 -7.97 4.48
CA LEU A 11 -8.17 -6.91 4.51
C LEU A 11 -9.44 -7.27 3.73
N ARG A 12 -9.61 -8.55 3.36
CA ARG A 12 -10.87 -9.11 2.86
C ARG A 12 -11.84 -9.35 4.01
N LEU A 13 -12.30 -8.25 4.61
CA LEU A 13 -13.22 -8.24 5.74
C LEU A 13 -14.58 -7.67 5.34
N PRO A 14 -15.67 -8.00 6.06
CA PRO A 14 -16.95 -7.34 5.86
C PRO A 14 -16.79 -5.81 5.90
N ARG A 15 -17.57 -5.10 5.06
CA ARG A 15 -17.57 -3.63 4.90
C ARG A 15 -16.32 -3.04 4.21
N LEU A 16 -15.35 -3.86 3.82
CA LEU A 16 -14.14 -3.42 3.10
C LEU A 16 -14.12 -3.84 1.63
N SER A 17 -15.26 -4.22 1.03
CA SER A 17 -15.30 -4.72 -0.35
C SER A 17 -14.73 -3.73 -1.36
N ALA A 18 -15.12 -2.45 -1.29
CA ALA A 18 -14.62 -1.39 -2.16
C ALA A 18 -13.11 -1.14 -1.97
N TYR A 19 -12.62 -1.21 -0.72
CA TYR A 19 -11.20 -1.07 -0.42
C TYR A 19 -10.41 -2.26 -0.98
N ALA A 20 -10.87 -3.48 -0.73
CA ALA A 20 -10.22 -4.70 -1.17
C ALA A 20 -10.19 -4.80 -2.70
N SER A 21 -11.28 -4.45 -3.39
CA SER A 21 -11.33 -4.44 -4.86
C SER A 21 -10.40 -3.38 -5.44
N ALA A 22 -10.39 -2.16 -4.89
CA ALA A 22 -9.52 -1.10 -5.36
C ALA A 22 -8.03 -1.44 -5.17
N LYS A 23 -7.66 -2.01 -4.01
CA LYS A 23 -6.27 -2.42 -3.76
C LYS A 23 -5.85 -3.59 -4.64
N ALA A 24 -6.69 -4.61 -4.82
CA ALA A 24 -6.40 -5.71 -5.75
C ALA A 24 -6.28 -5.22 -7.20
N GLY A 25 -7.18 -4.34 -7.64
CA GLY A 25 -7.12 -3.71 -8.96
C GLY A 25 -5.85 -2.88 -9.16
N LEU A 26 -5.39 -2.17 -8.13
CA LEU A 26 -4.12 -1.46 -8.16
C LEU A 26 -2.94 -2.40 -8.36
N GLU A 27 -2.95 -3.60 -7.76
CA GLU A 27 -1.87 -4.57 -7.96
C GLU A 27 -1.79 -5.03 -9.43
N ALA A 28 -2.94 -5.38 -10.02
CA ALA A 28 -3.01 -5.75 -11.43
C ALA A 28 -2.60 -4.59 -12.35
N PHE A 29 -3.07 -3.37 -12.05
CA PHE A 29 -2.70 -2.16 -12.78
C PHE A 29 -1.18 -1.94 -12.77
N VAL A 30 -0.53 -2.02 -11.61
CA VAL A 30 0.91 -1.79 -11.48
C VAL A 30 1.72 -2.87 -12.18
N GLU A 31 1.25 -4.12 -12.15
CA GLU A 31 1.88 -5.22 -12.88
C GLU A 31 1.89 -4.95 -14.40
N VAL A 32 0.74 -4.57 -14.97
CA VAL A 32 0.61 -4.27 -16.40
C VAL A 32 1.40 -3.02 -16.75
N LEU A 33 1.31 -1.96 -15.93
CA LEU A 33 2.06 -0.72 -16.16
C LEU A 33 3.57 -0.95 -16.17
N GLY A 34 4.10 -1.82 -15.31
CA GLY A 34 5.51 -2.21 -15.35
C GLY A 34 5.91 -2.95 -16.63
N LYS A 35 4.94 -3.55 -17.34
CA LYS A 35 5.15 -4.16 -18.66
C LYS A 35 5.14 -3.15 -19.80
N GLU A 36 4.30 -2.14 -19.69
CA GLU A 36 4.15 -1.06 -20.68
C GLU A 36 5.31 -0.05 -20.58
N GLU A 37 5.70 0.33 -19.36
CA GLU A 37 6.67 1.39 -19.10
C GLU A 37 8.08 0.85 -18.80
N ARG A 38 8.64 0.00 -19.67
CA ARG A 38 9.94 -0.68 -19.46
C ARG A 38 11.13 0.23 -19.16
N LYS A 39 11.07 1.50 -19.58
CA LYS A 39 12.13 2.51 -19.35
C LYS A 39 11.99 3.24 -18.01
N ARG A 40 10.90 3.03 -17.28
CA ARG A 40 10.62 3.69 -16.00
C ARG A 40 10.54 2.64 -14.90
N ARG A 41 11.17 2.93 -13.75
CA ARG A 41 11.04 2.08 -12.57
C ARG A 41 9.63 2.19 -12.01
N VAL A 42 8.93 1.06 -11.93
CA VAL A 42 7.59 0.94 -11.34
C VAL A 42 7.69 0.09 -10.09
N THR A 43 7.34 0.64 -8.93
CA THR A 43 7.45 -0.06 -7.64
C THR A 43 6.10 -0.08 -6.93
N LEU A 44 5.63 -1.28 -6.59
CA LEU A 44 4.47 -1.49 -5.73
C LEU A 44 4.93 -1.76 -4.31
N VAL A 45 4.59 -0.87 -3.38
CA VAL A 45 4.86 -1.05 -1.95
C VAL A 45 3.63 -1.60 -1.26
N ARG A 46 3.77 -2.64 -0.46
CA ARG A 46 2.69 -3.18 0.39
C ARG A 46 3.03 -2.96 1.86
N PRO A 47 2.77 -1.76 2.42
CA PRO A 47 3.11 -1.48 3.80
C PRO A 47 2.21 -2.27 4.76
N THR A 48 2.75 -2.54 5.95
CA THR A 48 1.94 -2.89 7.13
C THR A 48 1.15 -1.66 7.60
N ALA A 49 0.39 -1.78 8.69
CA ALA A 49 -0.26 -0.63 9.30
C ALA A 49 0.75 0.51 9.54
N VAL A 50 0.39 1.72 9.12
CA VAL A 50 1.16 2.95 9.32
C VAL A 50 0.27 3.91 10.11
N ASP A 51 0.82 4.48 11.17
CA ASP A 51 0.15 5.45 12.03
C ASP A 51 -0.11 6.75 11.28
N THR A 52 -1.34 6.93 10.80
CA THR A 52 -1.73 8.08 9.97
C THR A 52 -3.14 8.54 10.36
N PRO A 53 -3.53 9.79 10.05
CA PRO A 53 -4.91 10.26 10.28
C PRO A 53 -6.01 9.51 9.51
N LEU A 54 -5.65 8.50 8.69
CA LEU A 54 -6.62 7.58 8.09
C LEU A 54 -7.39 6.80 9.16
N TRP A 55 -6.75 6.45 10.28
CA TRP A 55 -7.35 5.63 11.34
C TRP A 55 -8.51 6.34 12.04
N ASP A 56 -8.51 7.67 12.07
CA ASP A 56 -9.59 8.48 12.65
C ASP A 56 -10.90 8.42 11.83
N LYS A 57 -10.83 7.94 10.59
CA LYS A 57 -11.93 7.93 9.62
C LYS A 57 -12.50 6.54 9.36
N VAL A 58 -11.96 5.51 9.99
CA VAL A 58 -12.35 4.12 9.80
C VAL A 58 -12.80 3.52 11.13
N PRO A 59 -13.67 2.50 11.13
CA PRO A 59 -14.19 1.90 12.37
C PRO A 59 -13.20 0.93 13.03
N PHE A 60 -11.88 1.13 12.83
CA PHE A 60 -10.83 0.24 13.31
C PHE A 60 -9.82 1.03 14.14
N ASN A 61 -9.33 0.40 15.20
CA ASN A 61 -8.24 0.97 16.00
C ASN A 61 -6.91 0.80 15.28
N LEU A 62 -6.02 1.78 15.48
CA LEU A 62 -4.63 1.68 15.08
C LEU A 62 -3.98 0.43 15.72
N PRO A 63 -3.39 -0.48 14.93
CA PRO A 63 -2.68 -1.64 15.47
C PRO A 63 -1.47 -1.22 16.32
N ALA A 64 -1.25 -1.89 17.45
CA ALA A 64 -0.16 -1.56 18.39
C ALA A 64 1.26 -1.61 17.78
N LYS A 65 1.44 -2.33 16.67
CA LYS A 65 2.72 -2.45 15.95
C LYS A 65 2.72 -1.64 14.64
N ALA A 66 1.91 -0.59 14.55
CA ALA A 66 1.93 0.29 13.39
C ALA A 66 3.27 1.01 13.27
N LEU A 67 3.75 1.17 12.04
CA LEU A 67 4.95 1.94 11.74
C LEU A 67 4.64 3.43 11.84
N ARG A 68 5.62 4.24 12.26
CA ARG A 68 5.52 5.69 12.09
C ARG A 68 5.62 6.04 10.60
N PRO A 69 4.94 7.11 10.12
CA PRO A 69 5.02 7.54 8.73
C PRO A 69 6.44 7.74 8.21
N GLU A 70 7.31 8.31 9.04
CA GLU A 70 8.69 8.63 8.70
C GLU A 70 9.49 7.35 8.45
N ASP A 71 9.31 6.34 9.30
CA ASP A 71 9.97 5.03 9.17
C ASP A 71 9.49 4.31 7.89
N ALA A 72 8.19 4.40 7.58
CA ALA A 72 7.64 3.86 6.35
C ALA A 72 8.21 4.57 5.11
N ALA A 73 8.27 5.91 5.13
CA ALA A 73 8.80 6.71 4.04
C ALA A 73 10.28 6.40 3.77
N GLN A 74 11.12 6.33 4.81
CA GLN A 74 12.54 6.00 4.68
C GLN A 74 12.75 4.63 4.03
N ARG A 75 12.01 3.61 4.48
CA ARG A 75 12.10 2.25 3.91
C ARG A 75 11.64 2.20 2.46
N ILE A 76 10.58 2.93 2.11
CA ILE A 76 10.06 3.01 0.74
C ILE A 76 11.08 3.64 -0.20
N LEU A 77 11.68 4.76 0.21
CA LEU A 77 12.68 5.45 -0.60
C LEU A 77 13.91 4.57 -0.79
N ALA A 78 14.43 3.96 0.29
CA ALA A 78 15.57 3.03 0.21
C ALA A 78 15.30 1.92 -0.82
N ALA A 79 14.17 1.22 -0.73
CA ALA A 79 13.82 0.14 -1.65
C ALA A 79 13.51 0.60 -3.09
N HIS A 80 13.18 1.87 -3.31
CA HIS A 80 12.99 2.41 -4.66
C HIS A 80 14.30 2.83 -5.33
N HIS A 81 15.31 3.19 -4.54
CA HIS A 81 16.61 3.63 -5.05
C HIS A 81 17.61 2.48 -5.26
N GLU A 82 17.44 1.35 -4.56
CA GLU A 82 18.24 0.11 -4.71
C GLU A 82 17.93 -0.63 -6.01
#